data_AF-A0A1H4ZXS5-F1
#
_entry.id   AF-A0A1H4ZXS5-F1
#
_cell.length_a   1.000
_cell.length_b   1.000
_cell.length_c   1.000
_cell.angle_alpha   90.00
_cell.angle_beta   90.00
_cell.angle_gamma   90.00
#
_symmetry.space_group_name_H-M   'P 1'
#
loop_
_entity.id
_entity.type
_entity.pdbx_description
1 polymer ?
#
loop_
_entity_poly.entity_id
_entity_poly.type
_entity_poly.pdbx_seq_one_letter_code
_entity_poly.pdbx_strand_id
1 'polypeptide(L)'
;MRKWFTAQELAGLPGLPTTDRNVRLMAEREGWEGQRRIGSKAVEYSFAVLPAEAQAGILARLVQQEQPQEAPKPTAPHSLISPKRDGLSASRLNDDQRSVMSARVSFVREIERMSQVVSQQRAILTLVGLARDGQLSPYLAERVERANDRKSADRSLSERPLKRWLADYRKHGEVALAPIRRKQDVTMPSWAPLFLKHYQRPQKPSVVAAYEAFSAEYPGAPGIHAIRRYLAKLSPQQREHGRMGAHAIKSLKAMKRRAADTLWPNDVWVADGHTFDAEVINPLTGQIFRPEVTLIIDWGTRRIVGFSVNLAESTIATLDAIRDSVSRCGMYKVFYVDNGSGFDNAVVYEVNDRLVSCL
;
A
#
# COMPACT_ATOMS: atom_id res chain seq x y z
N MET A 1 27.96 13.53 29.55
CA MET A 1 29.24 12.88 29.92
C MET A 1 29.49 13.00 31.42
N ARG A 2 29.75 11.87 32.09
CA ARG A 2 30.14 11.82 33.51
C ARG A 2 31.57 12.36 33.63
N LYS A 3 31.79 13.36 34.48
CA LYS A 3 33.06 14.11 34.56
C LYS A 3 34.01 13.64 35.68
N TRP A 4 33.52 12.80 36.59
CA TRP A 4 34.23 12.40 37.82
C TRP A 4 34.18 10.88 37.99
N PHE A 5 35.32 10.29 38.36
CA PHE A 5 35.52 8.83 38.44
C PHE A 5 36.19 8.44 39.77
N THR A 6 35.69 7.39 40.41
CA THR A 6 36.30 6.86 41.64
C THR A 6 37.56 6.04 41.34
N ALA A 7 38.47 5.92 42.31
CA ALA A 7 39.66 5.07 42.19
C ALA A 7 39.33 3.60 41.83
N GLN A 8 38.15 3.11 42.24
CA GLN A 8 37.68 1.77 41.91
C GLN A 8 37.24 1.65 40.45
N GLU A 9 36.60 2.68 39.89
CA GLU A 9 36.20 2.71 38.47
C GLU A 9 37.40 2.88 37.52
N LEU A 10 38.48 3.46 38.04
CA LEU A 10 39.73 3.73 37.33
C LEU A 10 40.71 2.56 37.34
N ALA A 11 40.59 1.65 38.32
CA ALA A 11 41.49 0.51 38.47
C ALA A 11 41.44 -0.42 37.24
N GLY A 12 42.61 -0.78 36.73
CA GLY A 12 42.76 -1.68 35.57
C GLY A 12 42.45 -1.06 34.21
N LEU A 13 42.29 0.26 34.12
CA LEU A 13 42.30 0.96 32.84
C LEU A 13 43.72 1.04 32.25
N PRO A 14 43.85 1.15 30.91
CA PRO A 14 45.15 1.42 30.28
C PRO A 14 45.84 2.63 30.91
N GLY A 15 47.13 2.50 31.22
CA GLY A 15 47.90 3.52 31.92
C GLY A 15 47.64 3.64 33.42
N LEU A 16 46.79 2.79 34.01
CA LEU A 16 46.46 2.83 35.44
C LEU A 16 46.72 1.51 36.18
N PRO A 17 47.05 1.57 37.49
CA PRO A 17 47.24 0.38 38.31
C PRO A 17 45.98 -0.50 38.40
N THR A 18 46.18 -1.79 38.63
CA THR A 18 45.12 -2.80 38.71
C THR A 18 44.29 -2.76 39.98
N THR A 19 44.77 -2.11 41.05
CA THR A 19 44.07 -2.01 42.33
C THR A 19 43.72 -0.56 42.67
N ASP A 20 42.56 -0.36 43.29
CA ASP A 20 42.07 0.96 43.73
C ASP A 20 43.07 1.67 44.66
N ARG A 21 43.76 0.90 45.53
CA ARG A 21 44.80 1.41 46.42
C ARG A 21 45.96 2.04 45.64
N ASN A 22 46.44 1.37 44.59
CA ASN A 22 47.55 1.86 43.80
C ASN A 22 47.14 3.06 42.92
N VAL A 23 45.88 3.11 42.49
CA VAL A 23 45.33 4.30 41.81
C VAL A 23 45.33 5.52 42.75
N ARG A 24 44.95 5.36 44.03
CA ARG A 24 45.04 6.46 45.01
C ARG A 24 46.47 6.93 45.24
N LEU A 25 47.42 6.00 45.37
CA LEU A 25 48.84 6.34 45.53
C LEU A 25 49.40 7.07 44.30
N MET A 26 48.98 6.69 43.09
CA MET A 26 49.36 7.38 41.86
C MET A 26 48.76 8.79 41.81
N ALA A 27 47.48 8.94 42.15
CA ALA A 27 46.80 10.23 42.22
C ALA A 27 47.47 11.19 43.23
N GLU A 28 47.92 10.69 44.37
CA GLU A 28 48.68 11.47 45.37
C GLU A 28 50.06 11.87 44.82
N ARG A 29 50.77 10.94 44.16
CA ARG A 29 52.09 11.20 43.56
C ARG A 29 52.02 12.23 42.44
N GLU A 30 50.96 12.21 41.65
CA GLU A 30 50.77 13.04 40.46
C GLU A 30 49.89 14.27 40.71
N GLY A 31 49.43 14.48 41.95
CA GLY A 31 48.70 15.68 42.36
C GLY A 31 47.33 15.83 41.69
N TRP A 32 46.61 14.73 41.47
CA TRP A 32 45.31 14.77 40.81
C TRP A 32 44.26 15.50 41.64
N GLU A 33 43.46 16.35 40.99
CA GLU A 33 42.35 17.04 41.62
C GLU A 33 41.23 16.04 41.96
N GLY A 34 40.94 15.92 43.26
CA GLY A 34 39.96 14.98 43.81
C GLY A 34 38.89 15.68 44.65
N GLN A 35 37.62 15.28 44.49
CA GLN A 35 36.50 15.72 45.32
C GLN A 35 35.88 14.55 46.08
N ARG A 36 35.23 14.81 47.22
CA ARG A 36 34.46 13.78 47.93
C ARG A 36 33.12 13.55 47.23
N ARG A 37 32.79 12.29 46.98
CA ARG A 37 31.50 11.89 46.44
C ARG A 37 30.39 12.19 47.44
N ILE A 38 29.34 12.90 46.99
CA ILE A 38 28.17 13.19 47.82
C ILE A 38 27.56 11.87 48.32
N GLY A 39 27.39 11.74 49.63
CA GLY A 39 26.82 10.55 50.27
C GLY A 39 27.80 9.37 50.49
N SER A 40 29.09 9.54 50.22
CA SER A 40 30.11 8.51 50.45
C SER A 40 31.43 9.09 50.96
N LYS A 41 32.28 8.25 51.57
CA LYS A 41 33.67 8.60 51.91
C LYS A 41 34.64 8.45 50.71
N ALA A 42 34.14 8.05 49.54
CA ALA A 42 34.95 7.88 48.33
C ALA A 42 35.41 9.22 47.75
N VAL A 43 36.66 9.25 47.26
CA VAL A 43 37.21 10.37 46.48
C VAL A 43 37.06 10.06 44.99
N GLU A 44 36.61 11.05 44.23
CA GLU A 44 36.47 11.02 42.78
C GLU A 44 37.44 11.99 42.12
N TYR A 45 38.04 11.59 41.01
CA TYR A 45 38.99 12.38 40.22
C TYR A 45 38.36 12.85 38.91
N SER A 46 38.73 14.05 38.48
CA SER A 46 38.24 14.62 37.22
C SER A 46 38.80 13.86 36.01
N PHE A 47 37.99 13.70 34.96
CA PHE A 47 38.45 13.10 33.69
C PHE A 47 39.72 13.78 33.13
N ALA A 48 39.81 15.10 33.26
CA ALA A 48 40.86 15.90 32.64
C ALA A 48 42.26 15.69 33.25
N VAL A 49 42.32 15.20 34.50
CA VAL A 49 43.59 14.97 35.22
C VAL A 49 44.10 13.54 35.07
N LEU A 50 43.34 12.65 34.42
CA LEU A 50 43.74 11.26 34.19
C LEU A 50 44.80 11.18 33.08
N PRO A 51 45.68 10.17 33.09
CA PRO A 51 46.61 9.91 31.99
C PRO A 51 45.90 9.77 30.64
N ALA A 52 46.55 10.19 29.55
CA ALA A 52 45.96 10.18 28.21
C ALA A 52 45.46 8.79 27.78
N GLU A 53 46.18 7.73 28.17
CA GLU A 53 45.77 6.34 27.92
C GLU A 53 44.49 5.95 28.66
N ALA A 54 44.32 6.43 29.90
CA ALA A 54 43.12 6.20 30.70
C ALA A 54 41.93 6.99 30.14
N GLN A 55 42.16 8.24 29.68
CA GLN A 55 41.15 9.06 29.00
C GLN A 55 40.66 8.37 27.72
N ALA A 56 41.59 7.88 26.89
CA ALA A 56 41.27 7.12 25.68
C ALA A 56 40.49 5.83 25.99
N GLY A 57 40.88 5.10 27.03
CA GLY A 57 40.18 3.89 27.49
C GLY A 57 38.74 4.16 27.96
N ILE A 58 38.51 5.28 28.66
CA ILE A 58 37.16 5.69 29.09
C ILE A 58 36.32 6.15 27.89
N LEU A 59 36.89 6.94 26.98
CA LEU A 59 36.19 7.37 25.75
C LEU A 59 35.83 6.18 24.86
N ALA A 60 36.73 5.21 24.69
CA ALA A 60 36.45 3.99 23.93
C ALA A 60 35.30 3.18 24.55
N ARG A 61 35.27 3.03 25.88
CA ARG A 61 34.17 2.37 26.60
C ARG A 61 32.84 3.11 26.45
N LEU A 62 32.86 4.45 26.46
CA LEU A 62 31.65 5.26 26.28
C LEU A 62 31.11 5.19 24.84
N VAL A 63 32.01 5.20 23.84
CA VAL A 63 31.63 5.01 22.43
C VAL A 63 31.06 3.60 22.19
N GLN A 64 31.58 2.57 22.87
CA GLN A 64 31.00 1.22 22.86
C GLN A 64 29.65 1.12 23.58
N GLN A 65 29.37 2.00 24.56
CA GLN A 65 28.07 2.08 25.24
C GLN A 65 27.04 2.93 24.48
N GLU A 66 27.47 3.87 23.63
CA GLU A 66 26.62 4.69 22.74
C GLU A 66 26.48 4.12 21.32
N GLN A 67 27.17 3.03 20.99
CA GLN A 67 26.82 2.20 19.84
C GLN A 67 25.40 1.63 20.06
N PRO A 68 24.49 1.71 19.07
CA PRO A 68 23.18 1.07 19.17
C PRO A 68 23.39 -0.39 19.57
N GLN A 69 22.67 -0.83 20.60
CA GLN A 69 22.57 -2.26 20.92
C GLN A 69 22.37 -3.03 19.62
N GLU A 70 23.36 -3.86 19.28
CA GLU A 70 23.19 -4.88 18.27
C GLU A 70 22.00 -5.73 18.73
N ALA A 71 20.95 -5.72 17.91
CA ALA A 71 19.70 -6.41 18.21
C ALA A 71 19.98 -7.87 18.60
N PRO A 72 19.26 -8.45 19.58
CA PRO A 72 19.42 -9.86 19.89
C PRO A 72 19.18 -10.68 18.62
N LYS A 73 20.16 -11.53 18.26
CA LYS A 73 20.02 -12.50 17.17
C LYS A 73 18.74 -13.31 17.39
N PRO A 74 17.84 -13.41 16.39
CA PRO A 74 16.59 -14.13 16.55
C PRO A 74 16.87 -15.64 16.49
N THR A 75 16.95 -16.28 17.65
CA THR A 75 16.98 -17.75 17.76
C THR A 75 15.56 -18.34 17.83
N ALA A 76 14.55 -17.59 17.44
CA ALA A 76 13.22 -18.11 17.18
C ALA A 76 12.88 -17.87 15.71
N PRO A 77 12.30 -18.85 14.99
CA PRO A 77 11.75 -18.59 13.66
C PRO A 77 10.88 -17.35 13.75
N HIS A 78 11.07 -16.41 12.81
CA HIS A 78 10.24 -15.22 12.70
C HIS A 78 8.76 -15.63 12.61
N SER A 79 8.09 -15.75 13.75
CA SER A 79 6.69 -15.43 13.80
C SER A 79 6.65 -13.94 13.57
N LEU A 80 6.21 -13.54 12.37
CA LEU A 80 5.73 -12.19 12.16
C LEU A 80 4.86 -11.89 13.37
N ILE A 81 5.29 -10.94 14.21
CA ILE A 81 4.35 -10.21 15.03
C ILE A 81 3.55 -9.42 14.00
N SER A 82 2.59 -10.11 13.40
CA SER A 82 1.43 -9.47 12.83
C SER A 82 0.96 -8.59 13.98
N PRO A 83 0.80 -7.27 13.80
CA PRO A 83 -0.06 -6.57 14.72
C PRO A 83 -1.31 -7.45 14.81
N LYS A 84 -1.76 -7.78 16.02
CA LYS A 84 -3.15 -8.19 16.22
C LYS A 84 -3.99 -6.97 15.80
N ARG A 85 -4.01 -6.67 14.50
CA ARG A 85 -5.14 -6.10 13.81
C ARG A 85 -6.19 -7.15 14.08
N ASP A 86 -7.25 -6.75 14.75
CA ASP A 86 -8.44 -7.57 14.91
C ASP A 86 -8.90 -8.00 13.51
N GLY A 87 -8.39 -9.15 13.07
CA GLY A 87 -8.33 -9.57 11.67
C GLY A 87 -9.68 -9.99 11.11
N LEU A 88 -10.73 -9.89 11.92
CA LEU A 88 -12.06 -10.36 11.57
C LEU A 88 -13.02 -9.21 11.19
N SER A 89 -12.67 -7.95 11.42
CA SER A 89 -13.62 -6.83 11.19
C SER A 89 -13.10 -5.72 10.26
N ALA A 90 -11.79 -5.42 10.26
CA ALA A 90 -11.21 -4.43 9.34
C ALA A 90 -11.17 -4.89 7.86
N SER A 91 -11.29 -6.19 7.61
CA SER A 91 -11.38 -6.80 6.27
C SER A 91 -12.71 -6.52 5.55
N ARG A 92 -13.73 -6.03 6.27
CA ARG A 92 -15.05 -5.65 5.70
C ARG A 92 -15.16 -4.17 5.33
N LEU A 93 -14.17 -3.36 5.70
CA LEU A 93 -14.17 -1.92 5.43
C LEU A 93 -13.50 -1.64 4.08
N ASN A 94 -14.14 -0.80 3.25
CA ASN A 94 -13.49 -0.29 2.04
C ASN A 94 -12.38 0.72 2.40
N ASP A 95 -11.52 1.05 1.43
CA ASP A 95 -10.39 1.97 1.66
C ASP A 95 -10.85 3.36 2.14
N ASP A 96 -12.02 3.80 1.67
CA ASP A 96 -12.65 5.05 2.13
C ASP A 96 -12.94 5.00 3.64
N GLN A 97 -13.67 3.98 4.09
CA GLN A 97 -14.01 3.75 5.48
C GLN A 97 -12.77 3.59 6.36
N ARG A 98 -11.73 2.89 5.86
CA ARG A 98 -10.47 2.70 6.57
C ARG A 98 -9.72 4.01 6.77
N SER A 99 -9.67 4.85 5.74
CA SER A 99 -9.03 6.16 5.82
C SER A 99 -9.75 7.11 6.81
N VAL A 100 -11.09 7.10 6.82
CA VAL A 100 -11.87 7.85 7.83
C VAL A 100 -11.62 7.30 9.25
N MET A 101 -11.62 5.98 9.40
CA MET A 101 -11.34 5.31 10.68
C MET A 101 -9.96 5.72 11.21
N SER A 102 -8.91 5.62 10.39
CA SER A 102 -7.55 6.01 10.78
C SER A 102 -7.46 7.47 11.19
N ALA A 103 -8.14 8.38 10.47
CA ALA A 103 -8.20 9.79 10.86
C ALA A 103 -8.86 10.00 12.23
N ARG A 104 -9.95 9.29 12.52
CA ARG A 104 -10.64 9.35 13.83
C ARG A 104 -9.81 8.75 14.96
N VAL A 105 -9.06 7.68 14.70
CA VAL A 105 -8.14 7.07 15.69
C VAL A 105 -7.07 8.08 16.13
N SER A 106 -6.54 8.89 15.21
CA SER A 106 -5.57 9.94 15.55
C SER A 106 -6.10 10.92 16.61
N PHE A 107 -7.37 11.34 16.49
CA PHE A 107 -8.00 12.22 17.47
C PHE A 107 -8.29 11.52 18.81
N VAL A 108 -8.71 10.26 18.77
CA VAL A 108 -8.93 9.47 19.99
C VAL A 108 -7.62 9.31 20.78
N ARG A 109 -6.54 8.92 20.11
CA ARG A 109 -5.22 8.75 20.75
C ARG A 109 -4.68 10.07 21.29
N GLU A 110 -4.87 11.18 20.58
CA GLU A 110 -4.46 12.49 21.08
C GLU A 110 -5.24 12.90 22.34
N ILE A 111 -6.55 12.63 22.38
CA ILE A 111 -7.35 12.87 23.59
C ILE A 111 -6.89 11.98 24.74
N GLU A 112 -6.60 10.70 24.50
CA GLU A 112 -6.08 9.79 25.52
C GLU A 112 -4.73 10.29 26.07
N ARG A 113 -3.83 10.75 25.18
CA ARG A 113 -2.54 11.34 25.55
C ARG A 113 -2.71 12.58 26.44
N MET A 114 -3.56 13.53 26.04
CA MET A 114 -3.84 14.73 26.84
C MET A 114 -4.52 14.38 28.17
N SER A 115 -5.36 13.35 28.18
CA SER A 115 -6.10 12.91 29.37
C SER A 115 -5.21 12.31 30.47
N GLN A 116 -3.92 12.08 30.20
CA GLN A 116 -2.94 11.71 31.24
C GLN A 116 -2.63 12.86 32.20
N VAL A 117 -2.85 14.11 31.77
CA VAL A 117 -2.47 15.32 32.52
C VAL A 117 -3.67 16.22 32.81
N VAL A 118 -4.69 16.20 31.96
CA VAL A 118 -5.92 17.00 32.14
C VAL A 118 -7.16 16.11 32.09
N SER A 119 -8.32 16.64 32.51
CA SER A 119 -9.57 15.91 32.36
C SER A 119 -9.93 15.69 30.89
N GLN A 120 -10.61 14.59 30.57
CA GLN A 120 -11.05 14.26 29.21
C GLN A 120 -11.89 15.39 28.59
N GLN A 121 -12.78 16.03 29.37
CA GLN A 121 -13.57 17.16 28.90
C GLN A 121 -12.67 18.35 28.50
N ARG A 122 -11.63 18.63 29.29
CA ARG A 122 -10.68 19.70 28.99
C ARG A 122 -9.85 19.37 27.75
N ALA A 123 -9.38 18.13 27.61
CA ALA A 123 -8.67 17.68 26.40
C ALA A 123 -9.51 17.87 25.12
N ILE A 124 -10.80 17.48 25.16
CA ILE A 124 -11.72 17.67 24.03
C ILE A 124 -11.89 19.16 23.70
N LEU A 125 -12.15 20.00 24.71
CA LEU A 125 -12.34 21.44 24.49
C LEU A 125 -11.07 22.11 23.94
N THR A 126 -9.88 21.71 24.42
CA THR A 126 -8.61 22.22 23.89
C THR A 126 -8.45 21.86 22.42
N LEU A 127 -8.70 20.61 22.01
CA LEU A 127 -8.60 20.22 20.59
C LEU A 127 -9.62 20.95 19.71
N VAL A 128 -10.84 21.16 20.20
CA VAL A 128 -11.85 21.94 19.47
C VAL A 128 -11.42 23.40 19.32
N GLY A 129 -10.84 24.00 20.37
CA GLY A 129 -10.27 25.35 20.33
C GLY A 129 -9.12 25.47 19.32
N LEU A 130 -8.12 24.59 19.42
CA LEU A 130 -6.99 24.54 18.48
C LEU A 130 -7.46 24.34 17.03
N ALA A 131 -8.50 23.52 16.80
CA ALA A 131 -9.06 23.31 15.48
C ALA A 131 -9.77 24.56 14.93
N ARG A 132 -10.45 25.31 15.80
CA ARG A 132 -11.11 26.57 15.44
C ARG A 132 -10.10 27.67 15.11
N ASP A 133 -9.01 27.72 15.88
CA ASP A 133 -7.99 28.77 15.75
C ASP A 133 -6.90 28.42 14.72
N GLY A 134 -6.99 27.27 14.07
CA GLY A 134 -6.00 26.80 13.08
C GLY A 134 -4.64 26.42 13.68
N GLN A 135 -4.59 26.15 14.98
CA GLN A 135 -3.37 25.86 15.75
C GLN A 135 -3.15 24.37 16.03
N LEU A 136 -3.88 23.48 15.34
CA LEU A 136 -3.61 22.05 15.41
C LEU A 136 -2.22 21.74 14.84
N SER A 137 -1.57 20.71 15.37
CA SER A 137 -0.39 20.12 14.74
C SER A 137 -0.67 19.81 13.27
N PRO A 138 0.28 20.01 12.33
CA PRO A 138 0.11 19.72 10.91
C PRO A 138 -0.48 18.33 10.65
N TYR A 139 0.00 17.33 11.42
CA TYR A 139 -0.49 15.96 11.35
C TYR A 139 -2.00 15.84 11.64
N LEU A 140 -2.52 16.55 12.63
CA LEU A 140 -3.94 16.52 12.99
C LEU A 140 -4.78 17.39 12.06
N ALA A 141 -4.24 18.54 11.63
CA ALA A 141 -4.91 19.46 10.72
C ALA A 141 -5.31 18.77 9.40
N GLU A 142 -4.38 18.03 8.78
CA GLU A 142 -4.64 17.24 7.56
C GLU A 142 -5.75 16.18 7.73
N ARG A 143 -6.00 15.73 8.95
CA ARG A 143 -6.94 14.63 9.25
C ARG A 143 -8.33 15.11 9.66
N VAL A 144 -8.52 16.42 9.92
CA VAL A 144 -9.80 16.99 10.33
C VAL A 144 -10.87 16.73 9.27
N GLU A 145 -10.58 17.10 8.02
CA GLU A 145 -11.53 16.93 6.90
C GLU A 145 -11.92 15.46 6.76
N ARG A 146 -10.91 14.58 6.83
CA ARG A 146 -11.12 13.15 6.66
C ARG A 146 -11.94 12.53 7.79
N ALA A 147 -11.70 12.92 9.03
CA ALA A 147 -12.43 12.40 10.20
C ALA A 147 -13.92 12.81 10.18
N ASN A 148 -14.23 13.99 9.64
CA ASN A 148 -15.60 14.49 9.53
C ASN A 148 -16.46 13.72 8.52
N ASP A 149 -15.87 13.05 7.53
CA ASP A 149 -16.56 12.15 6.58
C ASP A 149 -17.77 12.80 5.86
N ARG A 150 -17.71 14.13 5.62
CA ARG A 150 -18.75 14.89 4.91
C ARG A 150 -18.12 15.97 4.05
N LYS A 151 -18.63 16.14 2.82
CA LYS A 151 -18.18 17.09 1.78
C LYS A 151 -18.47 18.57 2.08
N SER A 152 -18.53 18.98 3.35
CA SER A 152 -18.65 20.39 3.71
C SER A 152 -17.34 20.80 4.36
N ALA A 153 -16.43 21.37 3.55
CA ALA A 153 -15.11 21.82 3.99
C ALA A 153 -15.17 22.84 5.15
N ASP A 154 -16.33 23.47 5.33
CA ASP A 154 -16.56 24.56 6.28
C ASP A 154 -16.82 24.10 7.73
N ARG A 155 -16.81 22.79 8.01
CA ARG A 155 -17.13 22.26 9.35
C ARG A 155 -15.86 21.80 10.07
N SER A 156 -15.47 22.53 11.11
CA SER A 156 -14.37 22.17 12.01
C SER A 156 -14.75 21.04 12.98
N LEU A 157 -13.79 20.57 13.79
CA LEU A 157 -14.04 19.59 14.85
C LEU A 157 -15.04 20.15 15.88
N SER A 158 -15.92 19.29 16.39
CA SER A 158 -16.88 19.63 17.42
C SER A 158 -16.83 18.65 18.57
N GLU A 159 -17.24 19.10 19.75
CA GLU A 159 -17.23 18.29 20.98
C GLU A 159 -18.08 17.01 20.86
N ARG A 160 -19.29 17.12 20.29
CA ARG A 160 -20.24 16.00 20.18
C ARG A 160 -19.68 14.81 19.37
N PRO A 161 -19.13 15.00 18.15
CA PRO A 161 -18.43 13.93 17.41
C PRO A 161 -17.30 13.28 18.19
N LEU A 162 -16.43 14.06 18.84
CA LEU A 162 -15.29 13.53 19.60
C LEU A 162 -15.76 12.65 20.77
N LYS A 163 -16.77 13.09 21.51
CA LYS A 163 -17.39 12.29 22.58
C LYS A 163 -17.97 10.97 22.05
N ARG A 164 -18.65 11.02 20.90
CA ARG A 164 -19.21 9.83 20.26
C ARG A 164 -18.10 8.86 19.84
N TRP A 165 -17.04 9.34 19.18
CA TRP A 165 -15.91 8.52 18.77
C TRP A 165 -15.21 7.85 19.97
N LEU A 166 -15.02 8.56 21.07
CA LEU A 166 -14.46 7.96 22.29
C LEU A 166 -15.36 6.87 22.87
N ALA A 167 -16.68 7.08 22.88
CA ALA A 167 -17.63 6.07 23.35
C ALA A 167 -17.63 4.83 22.44
N ASP A 168 -17.63 5.02 21.12
CA ASP A 168 -17.58 3.95 20.13
C ASP A 168 -16.27 3.15 20.25
N TYR A 169 -15.15 3.84 20.38
CA TYR A 169 -13.83 3.24 20.56
C TYR A 169 -13.72 2.41 21.84
N ARG A 170 -14.21 2.92 22.97
CA ARG A 170 -14.20 2.19 24.24
C ARG A 170 -15.03 0.92 24.21
N LYS A 171 -16.16 0.94 23.50
CA LYS A 171 -17.10 -0.19 23.47
C LYS A 171 -16.70 -1.26 22.47
N HIS A 172 -16.09 -0.87 21.35
CA HIS A 172 -15.96 -1.72 20.17
C HIS A 172 -14.61 -1.60 19.44
N GLY A 173 -13.63 -0.90 20.02
CA GLY A 173 -12.28 -0.75 19.49
C GLY A 173 -12.18 0.17 18.27
N GLU A 174 -11.03 0.14 17.58
CA GLU A 174 -10.76 1.01 16.42
C GLU A 174 -11.80 0.86 15.30
N VAL A 175 -12.34 -0.34 15.11
CA VAL A 175 -13.25 -0.66 13.99
C VAL A 175 -14.55 0.13 14.06
N ALA A 176 -15.05 0.43 15.26
CA ALA A 176 -16.30 1.18 15.42
C ALA A 176 -16.17 2.66 15.04
N LEU A 177 -14.95 3.16 14.87
CA LEU A 177 -14.72 4.52 14.36
C LEU A 177 -14.96 4.62 12.85
N ALA A 178 -15.02 3.49 12.13
CA ALA A 178 -15.32 3.50 10.70
C ALA A 178 -16.77 3.97 10.44
N PRO A 179 -17.02 4.78 9.40
CA PRO A 179 -18.36 5.26 9.12
C PRO A 179 -19.27 4.13 8.64
N ILE A 180 -20.43 4.01 9.29
CA ILE A 180 -21.48 3.09 8.89
C ILE A 180 -22.16 3.66 7.65
N ARG A 181 -21.92 3.03 6.49
CA ARG A 181 -22.67 3.33 5.27
C ARG A 181 -23.91 2.45 5.24
N ARG A 182 -25.08 3.04 5.02
CA ARG A 182 -26.32 2.29 4.78
C ARG A 182 -26.11 1.45 3.51
N LYS A 183 -26.16 0.12 3.62
CA LYS A 183 -26.17 -0.75 2.44
C LYS A 183 -27.38 -0.36 1.58
N GLN A 184 -27.15 -0.10 0.30
CA GLN A 184 -28.25 0.14 -0.63
C GLN A 184 -29.11 -1.12 -0.66
N ASP A 185 -30.41 -0.95 -0.48
CA ASP A 185 -31.35 -2.04 -0.60
C ASP A 185 -31.38 -2.50 -2.07
N VAL A 186 -30.86 -3.70 -2.31
CA VAL A 186 -30.76 -4.34 -3.64
C VAL A 186 -31.90 -5.33 -3.84
N THR A 187 -33.00 -5.19 -3.10
CA THR A 187 -34.21 -5.95 -3.36
C THR A 187 -34.74 -5.62 -4.76
N MET A 188 -34.90 -6.66 -5.59
CA MET A 188 -35.46 -6.54 -6.92
C MET A 188 -36.96 -6.23 -6.79
N PRO A 189 -37.44 -5.08 -7.30
CA PRO A 189 -38.86 -4.78 -7.29
C PRO A 189 -39.64 -5.77 -8.16
N SER A 190 -40.87 -6.10 -7.76
CA SER A 190 -41.74 -7.06 -8.48
C SER A 190 -41.98 -6.69 -9.94
N TRP A 191 -42.02 -5.39 -10.27
CA TRP A 191 -42.22 -4.89 -11.62
C TRP A 191 -40.95 -4.92 -12.49
N ALA A 192 -39.76 -5.08 -11.90
CA ALA A 192 -38.50 -4.92 -12.62
C ALA A 192 -38.28 -5.95 -13.74
N PRO A 193 -38.55 -7.26 -13.57
CA PRO A 193 -38.41 -8.24 -14.66
C PRO A 193 -39.28 -7.92 -15.87
N LEU A 194 -40.51 -7.47 -15.64
CA LEU A 194 -41.46 -7.11 -16.70
C LEU A 194 -40.99 -5.89 -17.49
N PHE A 195 -40.51 -4.84 -16.82
CA PHE A 195 -39.91 -3.70 -17.50
C PHE A 195 -38.65 -4.09 -18.29
N LEU A 196 -37.79 -4.92 -17.71
CA LEU A 196 -36.55 -5.35 -18.37
C LEU A 196 -36.83 -6.14 -19.66
N LYS A 197 -37.91 -6.92 -19.74
CA LYS A 197 -38.34 -7.59 -20.99
C LYS A 197 -38.62 -6.61 -22.15
N HIS A 198 -39.09 -5.40 -21.83
CA HIS A 198 -39.32 -4.33 -22.82
C HIS A 198 -38.04 -3.56 -23.14
N TYR A 199 -37.15 -3.38 -22.15
CA TYR A 199 -35.91 -2.61 -22.31
C TYR A 199 -34.75 -3.42 -22.90
N GLN A 200 -34.57 -4.69 -22.52
CA GLN A 200 -33.42 -5.55 -22.86
C GLN A 200 -33.56 -6.22 -24.24
N ARG A 201 -33.95 -5.44 -25.25
CA ARG A 201 -34.18 -5.93 -26.62
C ARG A 201 -33.04 -5.54 -27.57
N PRO A 202 -32.73 -6.37 -28.59
CA PRO A 202 -31.70 -6.05 -29.58
C PRO A 202 -31.92 -4.72 -30.32
N GLN A 203 -33.17 -4.28 -30.46
CA GLN A 203 -33.53 -2.99 -31.09
C GLN A 203 -33.09 -1.77 -30.27
N LYS A 204 -32.55 -1.96 -29.06
CA LYS A 204 -32.09 -0.90 -28.14
C LYS A 204 -33.14 0.20 -27.90
N PRO A 205 -34.41 -0.14 -27.57
CA PRO A 205 -35.43 0.87 -27.31
C PRO A 205 -34.97 1.86 -26.23
N SER A 206 -35.37 3.13 -26.38
CA SER A 206 -35.09 4.15 -25.36
C SER A 206 -35.82 3.80 -24.06
N VAL A 207 -35.38 4.35 -22.92
CA VAL A 207 -36.07 4.16 -21.63
C VAL A 207 -37.53 4.63 -21.72
N VAL A 208 -37.80 5.68 -22.50
CA VAL A 208 -39.15 6.21 -22.70
C VAL A 208 -40.02 5.22 -23.49
N ALA A 209 -39.53 4.74 -24.64
CA ALA A 209 -40.27 3.80 -25.47
C ALA A 209 -40.52 2.45 -24.76
N ALA A 210 -39.51 1.94 -24.02
CA ALA A 210 -39.67 0.74 -23.21
C ALA A 210 -40.66 0.96 -22.06
N TYR A 211 -40.70 2.17 -21.49
CA TYR A 211 -41.64 2.51 -20.43
C TYR A 211 -43.08 2.58 -20.92
N GLU A 212 -43.33 3.19 -22.08
CA GLU A 212 -44.66 3.25 -22.69
C GLU A 212 -45.23 1.84 -22.90
N ALA A 213 -44.46 0.96 -23.55
CA ALA A 213 -44.84 -0.44 -23.77
C ALA A 213 -45.10 -1.21 -22.45
N PHE A 214 -44.25 -1.00 -21.44
CA PHE A 214 -44.40 -1.62 -20.13
C PHE A 214 -45.63 -1.09 -19.36
N SER A 215 -45.87 0.22 -19.40
CA SER A 215 -46.97 0.86 -18.67
C SER A 215 -48.35 0.46 -19.20
N ALA A 216 -48.43 0.13 -20.50
CA ALA A 216 -49.63 -0.41 -21.11
C ALA A 216 -49.98 -1.83 -20.63
N GLU A 217 -48.97 -2.64 -20.27
CA GLU A 217 -49.14 -4.05 -19.86
C GLU A 217 -49.22 -4.22 -18.33
N TYR A 218 -48.74 -3.24 -17.55
CA TYR A 218 -48.65 -3.34 -16.09
C TYR A 218 -49.44 -2.23 -15.37
N PRO A 219 -50.69 -2.52 -14.95
CA PRO A 219 -51.46 -1.62 -14.09
C PRO A 219 -50.72 -1.33 -12.79
N GLY A 220 -50.51 -0.05 -12.46
CA GLY A 220 -49.71 0.37 -11.30
C GLY A 220 -48.21 0.49 -11.58
N ALA A 221 -47.82 0.66 -12.85
CA ALA A 221 -46.44 0.92 -13.23
C ALA A 221 -45.82 2.09 -12.42
N PRO A 222 -44.61 1.92 -11.87
CA PRO A 222 -43.92 3.03 -11.21
C PRO A 222 -43.63 4.15 -12.21
N GLY A 223 -43.50 5.38 -11.72
CA GLY A 223 -43.14 6.52 -12.58
C GLY A 223 -41.78 6.33 -13.27
N ILE A 224 -41.63 6.90 -14.47
CA ILE A 224 -40.42 6.78 -15.29
C ILE A 224 -39.11 7.13 -14.55
N HIS A 225 -39.16 8.08 -13.61
CA HIS A 225 -37.99 8.44 -12.78
C HIS A 225 -37.57 7.32 -11.82
N ALA A 226 -38.51 6.53 -11.29
CA ALA A 226 -38.20 5.37 -10.46
C ALA A 226 -37.51 4.28 -11.28
N ILE A 227 -37.93 4.09 -12.53
CA ILE A 227 -37.28 3.19 -13.48
C ILE A 227 -35.86 3.66 -13.80
N ARG A 228 -35.66 4.95 -14.10
CA ARG A 228 -34.31 5.50 -14.34
C ARG A 228 -33.39 5.28 -13.13
N ARG A 229 -33.89 5.52 -11.92
CA ARG A 229 -33.14 5.25 -10.68
C ARG A 229 -32.80 3.77 -10.51
N TYR A 230 -33.73 2.87 -10.85
CA TYR A 230 -33.48 1.43 -10.81
C TYR A 230 -32.44 1.00 -11.85
N LEU A 231 -32.53 1.47 -13.09
CA LEU A 231 -31.54 1.19 -14.13
C LEU A 231 -30.14 1.67 -13.74
N ALA A 232 -30.03 2.79 -13.01
CA ALA A 232 -28.76 3.29 -12.50
C ALA A 232 -28.14 2.40 -11.39
N LYS A 233 -28.96 1.55 -10.74
CA LYS A 233 -28.48 0.56 -9.76
C LYS A 233 -27.98 -0.73 -10.40
N LEU A 234 -28.40 -1.03 -11.64
CA LEU A 234 -27.98 -2.24 -12.35
C LEU A 234 -26.54 -2.08 -12.82
N SER A 235 -25.78 -3.19 -12.78
CA SER A 235 -24.47 -3.22 -13.44
C SER A 235 -24.62 -2.98 -14.94
N PRO A 236 -23.60 -2.44 -15.65
CA PRO A 236 -23.66 -2.25 -17.09
C PRO A 236 -24.04 -3.54 -17.85
N GLN A 237 -23.54 -4.69 -17.39
CA GLN A 237 -23.88 -5.99 -17.98
C GLN A 237 -25.36 -6.34 -17.83
N GLN A 238 -25.94 -6.15 -16.64
CA GLN A 238 -27.36 -6.40 -16.40
C GLN A 238 -28.23 -5.40 -17.17
N ARG A 239 -27.83 -4.13 -17.22
CA ARG A 239 -28.58 -3.09 -17.93
C ARG A 239 -28.63 -3.34 -19.43
N GLU A 240 -27.50 -3.72 -20.03
CA GLU A 240 -27.35 -3.91 -21.48
C GLU A 240 -27.53 -5.36 -21.94
N HIS A 241 -27.97 -6.26 -21.04
CA HIS A 241 -28.28 -7.64 -21.39
C HIS A 241 -29.28 -7.68 -22.57
N GLY A 242 -29.06 -8.54 -23.55
CA GLY A 242 -29.90 -8.65 -24.76
C GLY A 242 -29.84 -7.44 -25.73
N ARG A 243 -29.27 -6.29 -25.32
CA ARG A 243 -29.14 -5.08 -26.14
C ARG A 243 -27.85 -5.05 -26.98
N MET A 244 -26.87 -5.90 -26.64
CA MET A 244 -25.56 -5.93 -27.29
C MET A 244 -25.14 -7.36 -27.66
N GLY A 245 -24.44 -7.50 -28.78
CA GLY A 245 -23.86 -8.77 -29.21
C GLY A 245 -22.67 -9.21 -28.33
N ALA A 246 -22.30 -10.49 -28.43
CA ALA A 246 -21.27 -11.14 -27.59
C ALA A 246 -19.93 -10.38 -27.53
N HIS A 247 -19.53 -9.71 -28.62
CA HIS A 247 -18.30 -8.92 -28.70
C HIS A 247 -18.38 -7.59 -27.93
N ALA A 248 -19.50 -6.86 -28.01
CA ALA A 248 -19.70 -5.62 -27.26
C ALA A 248 -19.92 -5.86 -25.75
N ILE A 249 -20.28 -7.08 -25.35
CA ILE A 249 -20.32 -7.49 -23.94
C ILE A 249 -18.90 -7.67 -23.37
N LYS A 250 -17.91 -8.06 -24.20
CA LYS A 250 -16.50 -8.21 -23.73
C LYS A 250 -15.89 -6.87 -23.29
N SER A 251 -16.24 -5.74 -23.90
CA SER A 251 -15.74 -4.42 -23.49
C SER A 251 -16.33 -3.91 -22.17
N LEU A 252 -17.49 -4.43 -21.75
CA LEU A 252 -18.10 -4.12 -20.44
C LEU A 252 -17.72 -5.11 -19.34
N LYS A 253 -17.01 -6.20 -19.66
CA LYS A 253 -16.48 -7.10 -18.63
C LYS A 253 -15.42 -6.33 -17.86
N ALA A 254 -15.70 -6.08 -16.58
CA ALA A 254 -14.73 -5.47 -15.67
C ALA A 254 -13.41 -6.25 -15.74
N MET A 255 -12.32 -5.53 -16.04
CA MET A 255 -10.95 -6.05 -16.02
C MET A 255 -10.73 -6.78 -14.69
N LYS A 256 -10.62 -8.12 -14.75
CA LYS A 256 -10.36 -8.93 -13.57
C LYS A 256 -8.87 -8.84 -13.26
N ARG A 257 -8.49 -7.95 -12.33
CA ARG A 257 -7.10 -7.89 -11.84
C ARG A 257 -6.77 -9.24 -11.20
N ARG A 258 -5.81 -9.97 -11.77
CA ARG A 258 -5.21 -11.15 -11.13
C ARG A 258 -3.93 -10.69 -10.46
N ALA A 259 -3.70 -11.11 -9.23
CA ALA A 259 -2.45 -10.84 -8.54
C ALA A 259 -1.36 -11.78 -9.11
N ALA A 260 -0.18 -11.23 -9.41
CA ALA A 260 0.90 -11.95 -10.09
C ALA A 260 1.51 -13.07 -9.22
N ASP A 261 1.31 -13.01 -7.91
CA ASP A 261 1.74 -13.99 -6.90
C ASP A 261 1.05 -15.36 -7.02
N THR A 262 -0.04 -15.44 -7.79
CA THR A 262 -0.77 -16.69 -8.04
C THR A 262 -0.42 -17.39 -9.35
N LEU A 263 0.47 -16.81 -10.16
CA LEU A 263 0.86 -17.36 -11.46
C LEU A 263 2.05 -18.31 -11.32
N TRP A 264 1.94 -19.49 -11.92
CA TRP A 264 3.07 -20.40 -12.10
C TRP A 264 3.89 -19.97 -13.33
N PRO A 265 5.18 -20.36 -13.41
CA PRO A 265 5.97 -20.16 -14.62
C PRO A 265 5.23 -20.71 -15.85
N ASN A 266 5.25 -19.94 -16.95
CA ASN A 266 4.53 -20.22 -18.21
C ASN A 266 3.00 -20.17 -18.15
N ASP A 267 2.37 -19.73 -17.05
CA ASP A 267 0.91 -19.53 -17.04
C ASP A 267 0.47 -18.40 -17.99
N VAL A 268 1.25 -17.32 -18.06
CA VAL A 268 0.90 -16.13 -18.84
C VAL A 268 2.14 -15.55 -19.47
N TRP A 269 2.20 -15.57 -20.80
CA TRP A 269 3.22 -14.86 -21.56
C TRP A 269 2.62 -13.58 -22.15
N VAL A 270 3.44 -12.53 -22.18
CA VAL A 270 3.11 -11.23 -22.77
C VAL A 270 4.19 -10.90 -23.79
N ALA A 271 3.79 -10.58 -25.01
CA ALA A 271 4.69 -10.08 -26.03
C ALA A 271 4.54 -8.56 -26.20
N ASP A 272 5.67 -7.90 -26.40
CA ASP A 272 5.72 -6.47 -26.69
C ASP A 272 6.81 -6.18 -27.73
N GLY A 273 6.50 -5.26 -28.64
CA GLY A 273 7.40 -4.82 -29.72
C GLY A 273 7.88 -3.40 -29.43
N HIS A 274 9.18 -3.17 -29.59
CA HIS A 274 9.74 -1.83 -29.44
C HIS A 274 10.88 -1.58 -30.43
N THR A 275 10.91 -0.36 -30.99
CA THR A 275 12.03 0.12 -31.79
C THR A 275 13.24 0.27 -30.90
N PHE A 276 14.33 -0.40 -31.25
CA PHE A 276 15.55 -0.36 -30.46
C PHE A 276 16.18 1.03 -30.55
N ASP A 277 16.43 1.64 -29.39
CA ASP A 277 17.02 2.98 -29.24
C ASP A 277 18.54 3.00 -29.52
N ALA A 278 18.97 2.29 -30.57
CA ALA A 278 20.33 2.38 -31.09
C ALA A 278 20.36 2.23 -32.60
N GLU A 279 21.26 2.97 -33.22
CA GLU A 279 21.58 2.88 -34.64
C GLU A 279 22.55 1.74 -34.89
N VAL A 280 22.15 0.82 -35.77
CA VAL A 280 22.95 -0.34 -36.15
C VAL A 280 23.07 -0.41 -37.67
N ILE A 281 24.10 -1.11 -38.15
CA ILE A 281 24.31 -1.31 -39.59
C ILE A 281 23.39 -2.42 -40.05
N ASN A 282 22.59 -2.16 -41.09
CA ASN A 282 21.77 -3.15 -41.75
C ASN A 282 22.66 -4.18 -42.46
N PRO A 283 22.58 -5.48 -42.12
CA PRO A 283 23.44 -6.49 -42.73
C PRO A 283 23.14 -6.72 -44.21
N LEU A 284 21.95 -6.35 -44.71
CA LEU A 284 21.55 -6.54 -46.11
C LEU A 284 21.87 -5.33 -46.99
N THR A 285 21.70 -4.11 -46.47
CA THR A 285 21.85 -2.88 -47.25
C THR A 285 23.11 -2.08 -46.91
N GLY A 286 23.77 -2.37 -45.79
CA GLY A 286 24.92 -1.64 -45.28
C GLY A 286 24.59 -0.24 -44.73
N GLN A 287 23.32 0.16 -44.73
CA GLN A 287 22.88 1.47 -44.25
C GLN A 287 22.57 1.45 -42.75
N ILE A 288 22.64 2.63 -42.12
CA ILE A 288 22.26 2.79 -40.72
C ILE A 288 20.74 2.71 -40.58
N PHE A 289 20.26 1.91 -39.65
CA PHE A 289 18.84 1.82 -39.30
C PHE A 289 18.65 1.51 -37.81
N ARG A 290 17.41 1.57 -37.34
CA ARG A 290 17.02 1.12 -35.99
C ARG A 290 16.16 -0.13 -36.13
N PRO A 291 16.57 -1.27 -35.54
CA PRO A 291 15.81 -2.50 -35.64
C PRO A 291 14.61 -2.48 -34.70
N GLU A 292 13.59 -3.24 -35.06
CA GLU A 292 12.46 -3.53 -34.18
C GLU A 292 12.76 -4.80 -33.38
N VAL A 293 12.57 -4.76 -32.07
CA VAL A 293 12.80 -5.91 -31.19
C VAL A 293 11.47 -6.32 -30.58
N THR A 294 11.09 -7.58 -30.76
CA THR A 294 9.93 -8.17 -30.09
C THR A 294 10.42 -9.07 -28.96
N LEU A 295 9.97 -8.79 -27.74
CA LEU A 295 10.30 -9.56 -26.55
C LEU A 295 9.07 -10.31 -26.05
N ILE A 296 9.26 -11.54 -25.58
CA ILE A 296 8.23 -12.29 -24.87
C ILE A 296 8.68 -12.49 -23.43
N ILE A 297 7.83 -12.09 -22.49
CA ILE A 297 8.08 -12.15 -21.06
C ILE A 297 7.05 -13.07 -20.41
N ASP A 298 7.52 -13.98 -19.57
CA ASP A 298 6.66 -14.70 -18.63
C ASP A 298 6.25 -13.76 -17.49
N TRP A 299 4.97 -13.46 -17.40
CA TRP A 299 4.45 -12.46 -16.47
C TRP A 299 4.60 -12.86 -15.00
N GLY A 300 4.56 -14.17 -14.71
CA GLY A 300 4.71 -14.69 -13.34
C GLY A 300 6.13 -14.51 -12.82
N THR A 301 7.14 -14.87 -13.63
CA THR A 301 8.55 -14.85 -13.22
C THR A 301 9.30 -13.58 -13.62
N ARG A 302 8.74 -12.76 -14.51
CA ARG A 302 9.38 -11.60 -15.17
C ARG A 302 10.59 -11.95 -16.02
N ARG A 303 10.78 -13.24 -16.33
CA ARG A 303 11.86 -13.70 -17.20
C ARG A 303 11.49 -13.46 -18.67
N ILE A 304 12.44 -12.94 -19.45
CA ILE A 304 12.35 -12.96 -20.92
C ILE A 304 12.53 -14.42 -21.37
N VAL A 305 11.51 -14.97 -22.02
CA VAL A 305 11.48 -16.38 -22.47
C VAL A 305 11.96 -16.54 -23.91
N GLY A 306 11.86 -15.48 -24.71
CA GLY A 306 12.43 -15.43 -26.06
C GLY A 306 12.26 -14.06 -26.69
N PHE A 307 12.87 -13.89 -27.86
CA PHE A 307 12.91 -12.62 -28.57
C PHE A 307 13.09 -12.80 -30.07
N SER A 308 12.78 -11.76 -30.83
CA SER A 308 13.16 -11.62 -32.23
C SER A 308 13.62 -10.19 -32.53
N VAL A 309 14.45 -10.06 -33.55
CA VAL A 309 14.97 -8.77 -34.03
C VAL A 309 14.69 -8.67 -35.51
N ASN A 310 14.02 -7.61 -35.94
CA ASN A 310 13.51 -7.44 -37.29
C ASN A 310 13.82 -6.05 -37.85
N LEU A 311 13.72 -5.93 -39.18
CA LEU A 311 13.97 -4.66 -39.88
C LEU A 311 12.84 -3.64 -39.68
N ALA A 312 11.63 -4.12 -39.42
CA ALA A 312 10.44 -3.32 -39.14
C ALA A 312 9.46 -4.15 -38.30
N GLU A 313 8.49 -3.47 -37.68
CA GLU A 313 7.36 -4.11 -37.00
C GLU A 313 6.60 -5.00 -38.00
N SER A 314 6.45 -6.28 -37.65
CA SER A 314 5.70 -7.22 -38.47
C SER A 314 5.15 -8.35 -37.62
N THR A 315 4.04 -8.94 -38.05
CA THR A 315 3.47 -10.13 -37.42
C THR A 315 4.44 -11.31 -37.40
N ILE A 316 5.32 -11.40 -38.40
CA ILE A 316 6.37 -12.43 -38.50
C ILE A 316 7.35 -12.32 -37.32
N ALA A 317 7.67 -11.09 -36.90
CA ALA A 317 8.54 -10.86 -35.75
C ALA A 317 8.02 -11.56 -34.49
N THR A 318 6.72 -11.44 -34.22
CA THR A 318 6.11 -12.08 -33.06
C THR A 318 6.06 -13.58 -33.19
N LEU A 319 5.78 -14.12 -34.39
CA LEU A 319 5.81 -15.56 -34.63
C LEU A 319 7.20 -16.17 -34.41
N ASP A 320 8.25 -15.49 -34.87
CA ASP A 320 9.63 -15.92 -34.62
C ASP A 320 9.98 -15.86 -33.14
N ALA A 321 9.55 -14.82 -32.42
CA ALA A 321 9.72 -14.72 -30.98
C ALA A 321 8.97 -15.84 -30.23
N ILE A 322 7.74 -16.20 -30.67
CA ILE A 322 6.98 -17.34 -30.11
C ILE A 322 7.72 -18.65 -30.36
N ARG A 323 8.21 -18.88 -31.59
CA ARG A 323 8.98 -20.07 -31.94
C ARG A 323 10.21 -20.21 -31.05
N ASP A 324 10.98 -19.13 -30.89
CA ASP A 324 12.17 -19.11 -30.02
C ASP A 324 11.79 -19.43 -28.56
N SER A 325 10.74 -18.77 -28.05
CA SER A 325 10.28 -18.92 -26.68
C SER A 325 9.80 -20.34 -26.37
N VAL A 326 8.95 -20.92 -27.24
CA VAL A 326 8.42 -22.28 -27.08
C VAL A 326 9.55 -23.32 -27.14
N SER A 327 10.52 -23.13 -28.04
CA SER A 327 11.68 -24.04 -28.16
C SER A 327 12.54 -24.07 -26.91
N ARG A 328 12.64 -22.95 -26.18
CA ARG A 328 13.50 -22.81 -24.99
C ARG A 328 12.80 -23.12 -23.67
N CYS A 329 11.54 -22.73 -23.54
CA CYS A 329 10.82 -22.68 -22.27
C CYS A 329 9.55 -23.53 -22.24
N GLY A 330 9.22 -24.21 -23.35
CA GLY A 330 8.03 -25.03 -23.46
C GLY A 330 6.77 -24.21 -23.75
N MET A 331 5.60 -24.83 -23.60
CA MET A 331 4.32 -24.19 -23.93
C MET A 331 3.80 -23.30 -22.80
N TYR A 332 3.21 -22.18 -23.18
CA TYR A 332 2.47 -21.29 -22.28
C TYR A 332 0.98 -21.64 -22.21
N LYS A 333 0.30 -21.21 -21.15
CA LYS A 333 -1.14 -21.42 -20.98
C LYS A 333 -1.99 -20.30 -21.56
N VAL A 334 -1.52 -19.05 -21.48
CA VAL A 334 -2.19 -17.88 -22.05
C VAL A 334 -1.15 -16.95 -22.65
N PHE A 335 -1.44 -16.42 -23.83
CA PHE A 335 -0.59 -15.45 -24.51
C PHE A 335 -1.34 -14.16 -24.77
N TYR A 336 -0.73 -13.04 -24.37
CA TYR A 336 -1.22 -11.70 -24.62
C TYR A 336 -0.26 -10.97 -25.54
N VAL A 337 -0.82 -10.30 -26.54
CA VAL A 337 -0.11 -9.34 -27.39
C VAL A 337 -0.97 -8.10 -27.51
N ASP A 338 -0.34 -6.93 -27.58
CA ASP A 338 -1.06 -5.68 -27.78
C ASP A 338 -1.47 -5.50 -29.26
N ASN A 339 -2.60 -4.84 -29.48
CA ASN A 339 -3.17 -4.64 -30.82
C ASN A 339 -2.65 -3.34 -31.44
N GLY A 340 -1.33 -3.25 -31.65
CA GLY A 340 -0.70 -2.15 -32.36
C GLY A 340 -1.20 -1.99 -33.80
N SER A 341 -1.08 -0.79 -34.37
CA SER A 341 -1.58 -0.47 -35.72
C SER A 341 -0.89 -1.25 -36.85
N GLY A 342 0.28 -1.87 -36.60
CA GLY A 342 0.98 -2.76 -37.53
C GLY A 342 0.67 -4.25 -37.35
N PHE A 343 -0.27 -4.60 -36.46
CA PHE A 343 -0.40 -5.95 -35.91
C PHE A 343 -1.65 -6.70 -36.41
N ASP A 344 -1.47 -7.73 -37.25
CA ASP A 344 -2.56 -8.66 -37.61
C ASP A 344 -2.70 -9.79 -36.59
N ASN A 345 -3.58 -9.59 -35.62
CA ASN A 345 -3.90 -10.59 -34.60
C ASN A 345 -4.49 -11.88 -35.15
N ALA A 346 -5.13 -11.86 -36.33
CA ALA A 346 -5.80 -13.05 -36.87
C ALA A 346 -4.78 -14.16 -37.16
N VAL A 347 -3.62 -13.79 -37.71
CA VAL A 347 -2.54 -14.73 -38.03
C VAL A 347 -1.88 -15.29 -36.75
N VAL A 348 -1.68 -14.45 -35.74
CA VAL A 348 -1.10 -14.89 -34.45
C VAL A 348 -2.04 -15.84 -33.72
N TYR A 349 -3.35 -15.56 -33.73
CA TYR A 349 -4.35 -16.46 -33.18
C TYR A 349 -4.40 -17.79 -33.94
N GLU A 350 -4.36 -17.78 -35.26
CA GLU A 350 -4.34 -19.02 -36.06
C GLU A 350 -3.13 -19.91 -35.73
N VAL A 351 -1.93 -19.33 -35.67
CA VAL A 351 -0.71 -20.10 -35.32
C VAL A 351 -0.77 -20.59 -33.88
N ASN A 352 -1.21 -19.76 -32.94
CA ASN A 352 -1.37 -20.15 -31.55
C ASN A 352 -2.38 -21.31 -31.40
N ASP A 353 -3.54 -21.25 -32.06
CA ASP A 353 -4.54 -22.31 -32.01
C ASP A 353 -3.99 -23.63 -32.57
N ARG A 354 -3.18 -23.57 -33.64
CA ARG A 354 -2.49 -24.76 -34.18
C ARG A 354 -1.47 -25.32 -33.21
N LEU A 355 -0.64 -24.47 -32.59
CA LEU A 355 0.38 -24.90 -31.61
C LEU A 355 -0.25 -25.57 -30.38
N VAL A 356 -1.37 -25.06 -29.89
CA VAL A 356 -2.10 -25.63 -28.76
C VAL A 356 -2.79 -26.94 -29.15
N SER A 357 -3.24 -27.10 -30.39
CA SER A 357 -3.88 -28.33 -30.88
C SER A 357 -2.94 -29.52 -31.07
N CYS A 358 -1.62 -29.29 -31.09
CA CYS A 358 -0.60 -30.33 -31.26
C CYS A 358 -0.07 -30.90 -29.93
N LEU A 359 -0.59 -30.44 -28.79
CA LEU A 359 -0.33 -30.96 -27.44
C LEU A 359 -1.60 -31.64 -26.91
#